data_AF-A0A927INE8-F1
#
_entry.id   AF-A0A927INE8-F1
#
_cell.length_a   1.000
_cell.length_b   1.000
_cell.length_c   1.000
_cell.angle_alpha   90.00
_cell.angle_beta   90.00
_cell.angle_gamma   90.00
#
_symmetry.space_group_name_H-M   'P 1'
#
loop_
_entity.id
_entity.type
_entity.pdbx_description
1 polymer ?
#
loop_
_entity_poly.entity_id
_entity_poly.type
_entity_poly.pdbx_seq_one_letter_code
_entity_poly.pdbx_strand_id
1 'polypeptide(L)'
;MSDKKHQTLVAKLVGTAAALAAAWVAQQVISQGWKAKTGHKPPKPDDEDDHGLTELVLATAVTGAVVAVARVLATRGAAKFTASKDDKKLDPTD
;
A
#
# COMPACT_ATOMS: atom_id res chain seq x y z
N MET A 1 -22.91 -7.08 23.75
CA MET A 1 -21.43 -7.05 23.68
C MET A 1 -20.85 -8.05 22.67
N SER A 2 -21.68 -8.69 21.82
CA SER A 2 -21.28 -9.72 20.85
C SER A 2 -21.12 -9.19 19.42
N ASP A 3 -21.85 -8.14 19.04
CA ASP A 3 -21.81 -7.57 17.68
C ASP A 3 -20.46 -6.92 17.34
N LYS A 4 -19.83 -6.24 18.31
CA LYS A 4 -18.48 -5.66 18.15
C LYS A 4 -17.41 -6.71 17.83
N LYS A 5 -17.54 -7.93 18.36
CA LYS A 5 -16.56 -9.00 18.13
C LYS A 5 -16.67 -9.53 16.71
N HIS A 6 -17.88 -9.80 16.23
CA HIS A 6 -18.10 -10.21 14.85
C HIS A 6 -17.66 -9.13 13.85
N GLN A 7 -17.97 -7.86 14.13
CA GLN A 7 -17.53 -6.75 13.28
C GLN A 7 -15.99 -6.63 13.23
N THR A 8 -15.31 -6.81 14.36
CA THR A 8 -13.84 -6.79 14.42
C THR A 8 -13.22 -8.00 13.70
N LEU A 9 -13.83 -9.18 13.83
CA LEU A 9 -13.37 -10.39 13.12
C LEU A 9 -13.55 -10.27 11.61
N VAL A 10 -14.69 -9.75 11.15
CA VAL A 10 -14.94 -9.48 9.73
C VAL A 10 -13.97 -8.43 9.21
N ALA A 11 -13.77 -7.33 9.94
CA ALA A 11 -12.81 -6.29 9.55
C ALA A 11 -11.36 -6.83 9.46
N LYS A 12 -10.96 -7.70 10.40
CA LYS A 12 -9.66 -8.37 10.37
C LYS A 12 -9.53 -9.31 9.17
N LEU A 13 -10.54 -10.14 8.90
CA LEU A 13 -10.54 -11.05 7.75
C LEU A 13 -10.43 -10.28 6.42
N VAL A 14 -11.25 -9.24 6.26
CA VAL A 14 -11.22 -8.38 5.06
C VAL A 14 -9.88 -7.65 4.95
N GLY A 15 -9.36 -7.11 6.05
CA GLY A 15 -8.05 -6.45 6.08
C GLY A 15 -6.90 -7.38 5.67
N THR A 16 -6.88 -8.60 6.20
CA THR A 16 -5.88 -9.60 5.85
C THR A 16 -6.00 -10.02 4.38
N ALA A 17 -7.22 -10.26 3.89
CA ALA A 17 -7.45 -10.61 2.48
C ALA A 17 -7.01 -9.48 1.54
N ALA A 18 -7.32 -8.23 1.88
CA ALA A 18 -6.89 -7.05 1.12
C ALA A 18 -5.37 -6.89 1.13
N ALA A 19 -4.69 -7.14 2.26
CA ALA A 19 -3.24 -7.09 2.34
C ALA A 19 -2.58 -8.16 1.46
N LEU A 20 -3.11 -9.39 1.46
CA LEU A 20 -2.62 -10.47 0.59
C LEU A 20 -2.82 -10.14 -0.90
N ALA A 21 -3.99 -9.59 -1.26
CA ALA A 21 -4.25 -9.16 -2.63
C ALA A 21 -3.30 -8.03 -3.06
N ALA A 22 -3.07 -7.05 -2.19
CA ALA A 22 -2.12 -5.97 -2.43
C ALA A 22 -0.69 -6.48 -2.59
N ALA A 23 -0.26 -7.42 -1.75
CA ALA A 23 1.05 -8.06 -1.86
C ALA A 23 1.22 -8.81 -3.19
N TRP A 24 0.20 -9.56 -3.62
CA TRP A 24 0.21 -10.25 -4.91
C TRP A 24 0.33 -9.28 -6.09
N VAL A 25 -0.47 -8.20 -6.09
CA VAL A 25 -0.39 -7.15 -7.11
C VAL A 25 0.97 -6.47 -7.11
N ALA A 26 1.53 -6.14 -5.94
CA ALA A 26 2.85 -5.55 -5.83
C ALA A 26 3.93 -6.47 -6.42
N GLN A 27 3.88 -7.77 -6.11
CA GLN A 27 4.81 -8.77 -6.63
C GLN A 27 4.69 -8.92 -8.16
N GLN A 28 3.47 -8.79 -8.70
CA GLN A 28 3.23 -8.80 -10.14
C GLN A 28 3.76 -7.52 -10.81
N VAL A 29 3.54 -6.34 -10.22
CA VAL A 29 4.06 -5.07 -10.73
C VAL A 29 5.59 -5.05 -10.70
N ILE A 30 6.20 -5.54 -9.62
CA ILE A 30 7.65 -5.65 -9.50
C ILE A 30 8.19 -6.61 -10.56
N SER A 31 7.62 -7.82 -10.70
CA SER A 31 8.10 -8.80 -11.68
C SER A 31 7.94 -8.32 -13.13
N GLN A 32 6.83 -7.66 -13.45
CA GLN A 32 6.61 -7.11 -14.79
C GLN A 32 7.43 -5.85 -15.05
N GLY A 33 7.55 -4.96 -14.07
CA GLY A 33 8.38 -3.77 -14.15
C GLY A 33 9.85 -4.11 -14.36
N TRP A 34 10.34 -5.16 -13.68
CA TRP A 34 11.69 -5.68 -13.86
C TRP A 34 11.85 -6.34 -15.23
N LYS A 35 10.95 -7.26 -15.60
CA LYS A 35 10.99 -7.94 -16.91
C LYS A 35 10.95 -6.95 -18.08
N ALA A 36 10.19 -5.87 -17.96
CA ALA A 36 10.08 -4.83 -18.99
C ALA A 36 11.35 -3.96 -19.10
N LYS A 37 12.12 -3.78 -18.02
CA LYS A 37 13.33 -2.94 -18.04
C LYS A 37 14.63 -3.71 -18.29
N THR A 38 14.77 -4.91 -17.75
CA THR A 38 16.03 -5.69 -17.79
C THR A 38 15.93 -6.98 -18.63
N GLY A 39 14.74 -7.34 -19.13
CA GLY A 39 14.55 -8.52 -19.99
C GLY A 39 14.68 -9.88 -19.29
N HIS A 40 15.04 -9.90 -18.00
CA HIS A 40 15.31 -11.10 -17.20
C HIS A 40 14.61 -11.03 -15.84
N LYS A 41 14.47 -12.17 -15.14
CA LYS A 41 13.83 -12.25 -13.82
C LYS A 41 14.62 -11.43 -12.78
N PRO A 42 13.95 -10.80 -11.79
CA PRO A 42 14.58 -9.94 -10.81
C PRO A 42 15.76 -10.65 -10.11
N PRO A 43 16.94 -9.99 -10.02
CA PRO A 43 18.14 -10.52 -9.40
C PRO A 43 17.86 -10.91 -7.95
N LYS A 44 18.49 -12.00 -7.52
CA LYS A 44 18.43 -12.40 -6.12
C LYS A 44 19.43 -11.55 -5.33
N PRO A 45 19.24 -11.38 -4.01
CA PRO A 45 20.11 -10.54 -3.19
C PRO A 45 21.60 -10.93 -3.16
N ASP A 46 21.98 -12.06 -3.76
CA ASP A 46 23.36 -12.56 -3.83
C ASP A 46 24.06 -12.27 -5.17
N ASP A 47 23.39 -11.61 -6.12
CA ASP A 47 24.05 -11.21 -7.37
C ASP A 47 24.81 -9.89 -7.12
N GLU A 48 26.10 -10.02 -6.80
CA GLU A 48 27.09 -8.93 -6.71
C GLU A 48 27.38 -8.34 -8.11
N ASP A 49 26.36 -7.90 -8.82
CA ASP A 49 26.54 -7.18 -10.07
C ASP A 49 26.37 -5.68 -9.80
N ASP A 50 27.42 -4.96 -10.15
CA ASP A 50 27.62 -3.51 -10.12
C ASP A 50 26.38 -2.74 -10.64
N HIS A 51 25.37 -2.57 -9.79
CA HIS A 51 24.18 -1.79 -10.10
C HIS A 51 24.57 -0.31 -10.14
N GLY A 52 24.98 0.13 -11.33
CA GLY A 52 25.44 1.50 -11.58
C GLY A 52 24.47 2.53 -11.01
N LEU A 53 25.01 3.61 -10.43
CA LEU A 53 24.28 4.70 -9.73
C LEU A 53 22.96 5.12 -10.40
N THR A 54 22.87 5.05 -11.72
CA THR A 54 21.67 5.30 -12.50
C THR A 54 20.49 4.37 -12.13
N GLU A 55 20.72 3.08 -11.96
CA GLU A 55 19.67 2.11 -11.59
C GLU A 55 19.20 2.34 -10.15
N LEU A 56 20.12 2.65 -9.24
CA LEU A 56 19.79 3.05 -7.87
C LEU A 56 18.96 4.33 -7.82
N VAL A 57 19.34 5.35 -8.61
CA VAL A 57 18.59 6.62 -8.71
C VAL A 57 17.19 6.39 -9.30
N LEU A 58 17.07 5.53 -10.31
CA LEU A 58 15.78 5.21 -10.91
C LEU A 58 14.88 4.44 -9.93
N ALA A 59 15.44 3.46 -9.22
CA ALA A 59 14.73 2.67 -8.22
C ALA A 59 14.27 3.54 -7.03
N THR A 60 15.14 4.42 -6.53
CA THR A 60 14.80 5.34 -5.44
C THR A 60 13.81 6.41 -5.87
N ALA A 61 13.88 6.91 -7.10
CA ALA A 61 12.88 7.85 -7.63
C ALA A 61 11.48 7.22 -7.72
N VAL A 62 11.39 6.00 -8.26
CA VAL A 62 10.12 5.26 -8.33
C VAL A 62 9.60 4.95 -6.92
N THR A 63 10.48 4.49 -6.03
CA THR A 63 10.11 4.20 -4.63
C THR A 63 9.62 5.46 -3.92
N GLY A 64 10.34 6.57 -4.04
CA GLY A 64 9.95 7.86 -3.47
C GLY A 64 8.60 8.35 -3.98
N ALA A 65 8.33 8.21 -5.28
CA ALA A 65 7.05 8.56 -5.89
C ALA A 65 5.90 7.71 -5.32
N VAL A 66 6.08 6.39 -5.23
CA VAL A 66 5.08 5.48 -4.65
C VAL A 66 4.79 5.83 -3.19
N VAL A 67 5.83 6.08 -2.38
CA VAL A 67 5.67 6.47 -0.96
C VAL A 67 4.93 7.80 -0.83
N ALA A 68 5.23 8.79 -1.67
CA ALA A 68 4.54 10.07 -1.66
C ALA A 68 3.04 9.91 -1.99
N VAL A 69 2.71 9.13 -3.03
CA VAL A 69 1.32 8.84 -3.41
C VAL A 69 0.60 8.09 -2.29
N ALA A 70 1.23 7.06 -1.71
CA ALA A 70 0.68 6.31 -0.59
C ALA A 70 0.38 7.22 0.60
N ARG A 71 1.28 8.17 0.93
CA ARG A 71 1.07 9.14 2.00
C ARG A 71 -0.11 10.07 1.73
N VAL A 72 -0.25 10.57 0.50
CA VAL A 72 -1.39 11.41 0.10
C VAL A 72 -2.71 10.64 0.17
N LEU A 73 -2.72 9.38 -0.27
CA LEU A 73 -3.90 8.53 -0.19
C LEU A 73 -4.25 8.18 1.25
N ALA A 74 -3.25 7.90 2.09
CA ALA A 74 -3.45 7.64 3.52
C ALA A 74 -4.02 8.87 4.25
N THR A 75 -3.47 10.07 4.02
CA THR A 75 -3.98 11.29 4.66
C THR A 75 -5.37 11.66 4.15
N ARG A 76 -5.64 11.55 2.85
CA ARG A 76 -6.98 11.79 2.28
C ARG A 76 -8.00 10.73 2.70
N GLY A 77 -7.60 9.47 2.74
CA GLY A 77 -8.43 8.35 3.19
C GLY A 77 -8.77 8.48 4.68
N ALA A 78 -7.78 8.83 5.51
CA ALA A 78 -8.00 9.12 6.93
C ALA A 78 -8.95 10.29 7.12
N ALA A 79 -8.75 11.41 6.41
CA ALA A 79 -9.62 12.58 6.48
C ALA A 79 -11.07 12.27 6.06
N LYS A 80 -11.27 11.47 5.01
CA LYS A 80 -12.61 11.00 4.59
C LYS A 80 -13.27 10.11 5.65
N PHE A 81 -12.49 9.24 6.30
CA PHE A 81 -12.99 8.32 7.32
C PHE A 81 -13.27 8.99 8.67
N THR A 82 -12.54 10.06 9.02
CA THR A 82 -12.80 10.86 10.23
C THR A 82 -13.91 11.88 10.02
N ALA A 83 -13.94 12.58 8.87
CA ALA A 83 -15.03 13.50 8.54
C ALA A 83 -16.40 12.78 8.55
N SER A 84 -16.47 11.56 8.00
CA SER A 84 -17.69 10.74 8.05
C SER A 84 -18.11 10.31 9.46
N LYS A 85 -17.28 10.52 10.50
CA LYS A 85 -17.61 10.27 11.92
C LYS A 85 -18.01 11.54 12.67
N ASP A 86 -17.50 12.70 12.27
CA ASP A 86 -17.82 13.98 12.91
C ASP A 86 -19.23 14.47 12.53
N ASP A 87 -19.75 14.09 11.37
CA ASP A 87 -21.11 14.44 10.92
C ASP A 87 -22.23 13.80 11.75
N LYS A 88 -21.94 12.79 12.58
CA LYS A 88 -22.93 12.14 13.47
C LYS A 88 -22.85 12.61 14.93
N LYS A 89 -21.93 13.52 15.26
CA LYS A 89 -21.72 14.04 16.62
C LYS A 89 -21.87 15.56 16.69
N LEU A 90 -22.75 16.12 15.87
CA LEU A 90 -23.27 17.49 16.00
C LEU A 90 -24.77 17.46 15.75
N ASP A 91 -25.51 16.83 16.67
CA ASP A 91 -26.84 17.32 17.02
C ASP A 91 -26.73 17.97 18.41
N PRO A 92 -26.55 19.30 18.47
CA PRO A 92 -26.63 20.06 19.71
C PRO A 92 -28.06 20.58 19.93
N THR A 93 -29.10 19.72 19.90
CA THR A 93 -30.45 20.09 20.36
C THR A 93 -31.32 18.85 20.64
N ASP A 94 -31.24 18.35 21.86
CA ASP A 94 -32.38 18.12 22.78
C ASP A 94 -31.85 17.79 24.19
#